data_AF-A0A7U9KZ44-F1
#
_entry.id   AF-A0A7U9KZ44-F1
#
_cell.length_a   1.000
_cell.length_b   1.000
_cell.length_c   1.000
_cell.angle_alpha   90.00
_cell.angle_beta   90.00
_cell.angle_gamma   90.00
#
_symmetry.space_group_name_H-M   'P 1'
#
loop_
_entity.id
_entity.type
_entity.pdbx_description
1 polymer ?
#
loop_
_entity_poly.entity_id
_entity_poly.type
_entity_poly.pdbx_seq_one_letter_code
_entity_poly.pdbx_strand_id
1 'polypeptide(L)' 'MNDRMVWIDCEMTGLSLANDALIEVAALVTDSELNVLGDGVDIVIRPRPRP' A
#
# COMPACT_ATOMS: atom_id res chain seq x y z
N MET A 1 20.76 -7.56 -14.51
CA MET A 1 19.62 -6.68 -14.23
C MET A 1 18.87 -7.31 -13.07
N ASN A 2 18.50 -6.56 -12.02
CA ASN A 2 17.77 -7.11 -10.88
C ASN A 2 16.33 -6.62 -11.04
N ASP A 3 15.53 -7.37 -11.81
CA ASP A 3 14.17 -7.00 -12.18
C ASP A 3 13.23 -7.29 -11.01
N ARG A 4 13.28 -6.39 -10.02
CA ARG A 4 12.41 -6.42 -8.85
C ARG A 4 11.23 -5.50 -9.08
N MET A 5 10.04 -5.98 -8.74
CA MET A 5 8.80 -5.20 -8.80
C MET A 5 8.28 -4.93 -7.40
N VAL A 6 7.85 -3.70 -7.16
CA VAL A 6 7.16 -3.32 -5.92
C VAL A 6 5.67 -3.31 -6.22
N TRP A 7 4.92 -4.13 -5.48
CA TRP A 7 3.48 -4.17 -5.50
C TRP A 7 2.97 -3.32 -4.34
N ILE A 8 1.97 -2.49 -4.58
CA ILE A 8 1.34 -1.65 -3.56
C ILE A 8 -0.16 -1.66 -3.76
N ASP A 9 -0.88 -1.76 -2.64
CA ASP A 9 -2.30 -1.54 -2.57
C ASP A 9 -2.60 -0.58 -1.42
N CYS A 10 -3.63 0.24 -1.60
CA CYS A 10 -3.99 1.32 -0.70
C CYS A 10 -5.49 1.34 -0.49
N GLU A 11 -5.91 1.41 0.77
CA GLU A 11 -7.32 1.57 1.13
C GLU A 11 -7.60 2.99 1.59
N MET A 12 -8.73 3.55 1.17
CA MET A 12 -9.12 4.93 1.44
C MET A 12 -10.56 5.01 1.94
N THR A 13 -10.91 6.09 2.66
CA THR A 13 -12.32 6.36 3.03
C THR A 13 -13.21 6.71 1.83
N GLY A 14 -12.62 7.03 0.68
CA GLY A 14 -13.30 7.41 -0.55
C GLY A 14 -12.32 7.82 -1.65
N LEU A 15 -12.83 8.41 -2.73
CA LEU A 15 -12.06 8.72 -3.95
C LEU A 15 -11.57 10.17 -4.03
N SER A 16 -11.90 11.03 -3.05
CA SER A 16 -11.52 12.44 -3.07
C SER A 16 -10.21 12.69 -2.33
N LEU A 17 -9.15 13.05 -3.06
CA LEU A 17 -7.87 13.44 -2.44
C LEU A 17 -7.98 14.62 -1.45
N ALA A 18 -9.01 15.45 -1.57
CA ALA A 18 -9.23 16.60 -0.70
C ALA A 18 -10.03 16.27 0.58
N ASN A 19 -10.88 15.24 0.53
CA ASN A 19 -11.86 14.97 1.59
C ASN A 19 -11.69 13.60 2.26
N ASP A 20 -11.01 12.67 1.60
CA ASP A 20 -10.82 11.30 2.03
C ASP A 20 -9.40 11.06 2.50
N ALA A 21 -9.24 10.06 3.36
CA ALA A 21 -7.96 9.71 3.95
C ALA A 21 -7.54 8.30 3.54
N LEU A 22 -6.24 8.10 3.40
CA LEU A 22 -5.60 6.80 3.35
C LEU A 22 -5.71 6.14 4.73
N ILE A 23 -6.23 4.92 4.78
CA ILE A 23 -6.49 4.18 6.02
C ILE A 23 -5.68 2.88 6.12
N GLU A 24 -5.11 2.39 5.03
CA GLU A 24 -4.22 1.22 5.01
C GLU A 24 -3.25 1.29 3.84
N VAL A 25 -2.05 0.74 4.01
CA VAL A 25 -1.10 0.49 2.93
C VAL A 25 -0.51 -0.91 3.10
N ALA A 26 -0.61 -1.72 2.05
CA ALA A 26 0.08 -2.99 1.94
C ALA A 26 1.04 -2.94 0.75
N ALA A 27 2.27 -3.43 0.93
CA ALA A 27 3.23 -3.53 -0.17
C ALA A 27 4.17 -4.71 -0.01
N LEU A 28 4.59 -5.30 -1.13
CA LEU A 28 5.58 -6.37 -1.16
C LEU A 28 6.46 -6.28 -2.41
N VAL A 29 7.55 -7.02 -2.41
CA VAL A 29 8.47 -7.07 -3.55
C VAL A 29 8.40 -8.45 -4.17
N THR A 30 8.42 -8.52 -5.51
CA THR A 30 8.64 -9.78 -6.22
C THR A 30 9.86 -9.70 -7.14
N ASP A 31 10.39 -10.85 -7.55
CA ASP A 31 11.22 -10.94 -8.75
C ASP A 31 10.37 -10.91 -10.03
N SER A 32 11.02 -11.07 -11.18
CA SER A 32 10.38 -11.09 -12.50
C SER A 32 9.50 -12.32 -12.76
N GLU A 33 9.66 -13.39 -11.98
CA GLU A 33 8.84 -14.59 -12.03
C GLU A 33 7.68 -14.56 -11.03
N LEU A 34 7.47 -13.40 -10.38
CA LEU A 34 6.43 -13.17 -9.37
C LEU A 34 6.64 -13.94 -8.06
N ASN A 35 7.86 -14.42 -7.78
CA ASN A 35 8.17 -14.96 -6.46
C ASN A 35 8.29 -13.83 -5.44
N VAL A 36 7.62 -13.97 -4.30
CA VAL A 36 7.65 -12.96 -3.23
C VAL A 36 9.01 -12.92 -2.55
N LEU A 37 9.55 -11.72 -2.40
CA LEU A 37 10.85 -11.44 -1.79
C LEU A 37 10.64 -10.73 -0.43
N GLY A 38 10.62 -11.53 0.64
CA GLY A 38 10.46 -11.05 2.01
C GLY A 38 9.00 -10.89 2.46
N ASP A 39 8.81 -10.39 3.68
CA ASP A 39 7.51 -10.42 4.35
C ASP A 39 6.57 -9.28 3.91
N GLY A 40 7.08 -8.29 3.19
CA GLY A 40 6.32 -7.09 2.81
C GLY A 40 6.06 -6.14 3.99
N VAL A 41 5.08 -5.26 3.81
CA VAL A 41 4.56 -4.33 4.81
C VAL A 41 3.05 -4.32 4.74
N ASP A 42 2.41 -4.22 5.90
CA ASP A 42 0.97 -4.08 6.09
C ASP A 42 0.75 -3.14 7.28
N ILE A 43 0.20 -1.96 7.02
CA ILE A 43 0.09 -0.88 8.00
C ILE A 43 -1.28 -0.24 7.94
N VAL A 44 -1.97 -0.27 9.08
CA VAL A 44 -3.21 0.46 9.32
C VAL A 44 -2.92 1.89 9.80
N ILE A 45 -3.55 2.87 9.17
CA ILE A 45 -3.39 4.30 9.43
C ILE A 45 -4.69 4.83 10.03
N ARG A 46 -4.61 5.46 11.21
CA ARG A 46 -5.77 6.12 11.82
C ARG A 46 -6.00 7.48 11.14
N PRO A 47 -7.15 7.70 10.45
CA PRO A 47 -7.44 8.99 9.86
C PRO A 47 -7.76 10.02 10.96
N ARG A 48 -7.48 11.30 10.68
CA ARG A 48 -7.86 12.38 11.61
C ARG A 48 -9.38 12.42 11.78
N PRO A 49 -9.90 12.68 12.99
CA PRO A 49 -11.33 12.91 13.19
C PRO A 49 -11.80 14.04 12.29
N ARG A 50 -12.94 13.86 11.62
CA ARG A 50 -13.59 14.94 10.87
C ARG A 50 -14.15 15.96 11.88
N PRO A 51 -13.93 17.27 11.69
CA PRO A 51 -14.55 18.30 12.53
C PRO A 51 -16.07 18.29 12.43
#